data_AF-A0A9W9VSF3-F1
#
_entry.id   AF-A0A9W9VSF3-F1
#
_cell.length_a   1.000
_cell.length_b   1.000
_cell.length_c   1.000
_cell.angle_alpha   90.00
_cell.angle_beta   90.00
_cell.angle_gamma   90.00
#
_symmetry.space_group_name_H-M   'P 1'
#
loop_
_entity.id
_entity.type
_entity.pdbx_description
1 polymer ?
#
loop_
_entity_poly.entity_id
_entity_poly.type
_entity_poly.pdbx_seq_one_letter_code
_entity_poly.pdbx_strand_id
1 'polypeptide(L)'
;MGDVGGWSTIESDEGVFTSLIETLGVQNVQFEELISLDADTIRSLGSVYGVIFLFKWTREAAGARAEAPIDGTYDETAAENNVFFAAQTIQNACGTQAILSVILNHDNPPKPLPAIPLGTELASFKDFTTGFPPELRGEALSNSEAIRTAHNTFAKSQYPPEETHFNLMAVVQDPRPRAREIGDAETLEREERKRAAWQWENTLRRWNFVGFIGEMMKGVAGAKERDGKYDEWVDAAKAETRKKIESRRGA
;
A
#
# COMPACT_ATOMS: atom_id res chain seq x y z
N MET A 1 10.96 -2.35 22.05
CA MET A 1 10.94 -0.90 21.78
C MET A 1 11.09 -0.76 20.28
N GLY A 2 10.01 -0.45 19.57
CA GLY A 2 10.05 -0.23 18.13
C GLY A 2 10.86 1.03 17.84
N ASP A 3 11.70 0.96 16.82
CA ASP A 3 12.57 2.04 16.40
C ASP A 3 11.74 3.30 16.08
N VAL A 4 11.89 4.34 16.90
CA VAL A 4 11.05 5.56 16.87
C VAL A 4 11.33 6.40 15.62
N GLY A 5 12.32 6.03 14.80
CA GLY A 5 12.64 6.66 13.51
C GLY A 5 12.51 5.76 12.27
N GLY A 6 12.03 4.53 12.43
CA GLY A 6 12.00 3.52 11.35
C GLY A 6 10.80 3.61 10.40
N TRP A 7 10.93 2.97 9.24
CA TRP A 7 9.81 2.73 8.31
C TRP A 7 9.14 1.40 8.65
N SER A 8 7.81 1.42 8.74
CA SER A 8 7.00 0.24 9.05
C SER A 8 6.61 -0.52 7.77
N THR A 9 6.12 -1.75 7.88
CA THR A 9 5.50 -2.42 6.73
C THR A 9 4.06 -1.95 6.58
N ILE A 10 3.67 -1.56 5.37
CA ILE A 10 2.27 -1.28 5.01
C ILE A 10 1.69 -2.42 4.18
N GLU A 11 0.39 -2.60 4.28
CA GLU A 11 -0.36 -3.57 3.48
C GLU A 11 -0.42 -3.13 2.01
N SER A 12 -0.35 -4.09 1.10
CA SER A 12 -0.55 -3.85 -0.34
C SER A 12 -2.05 -3.85 -0.62
N ASP A 13 -2.67 -2.70 -0.37
CA ASP A 13 -4.12 -2.50 -0.43
C ASP A 13 -4.39 -1.14 -1.09
N GLU A 14 -5.31 -1.13 -2.04
CA GLU A 14 -5.61 0.04 -2.86
C GLU A 14 -6.22 1.18 -2.04
N GLY A 15 -6.99 0.87 -0.98
CA GLY A 15 -7.54 1.84 -0.05
C GLY A 15 -6.47 2.49 0.83
N VAL A 16 -5.49 1.70 1.27
CA VAL A 16 -4.29 2.19 1.98
C VAL A 16 -3.45 3.10 1.09
N PHE A 17 -3.13 2.67 -0.13
CA PHE A 17 -2.29 3.45 -1.06
C PHE A 17 -2.98 4.75 -1.48
N THR A 18 -4.28 4.69 -1.73
CA THR A 18 -5.07 5.89 -2.05
C THR A 18 -5.11 6.86 -0.88
N SER A 19 -5.38 6.38 0.34
CA SER A 19 -5.41 7.24 1.52
C SER A 19 -4.04 7.83 1.86
N LEU A 20 -2.95 7.12 1.55
CA LEU A 20 -1.58 7.60 1.73
C LEU A 20 -1.29 8.81 0.83
N ILE A 21 -1.59 8.73 -0.47
CA ILE A 21 -1.35 9.86 -1.38
C ILE A 21 -2.26 11.05 -1.08
N GLU A 22 -3.51 10.80 -0.65
CA GLU A 22 -4.42 11.85 -0.20
C GLU A 22 -3.89 12.57 1.05
N THR A 23 -3.29 11.81 1.99
CA THR A 23 -2.63 12.38 3.17
C THR A 23 -1.42 13.25 2.80
N LEU A 24 -0.74 12.93 1.71
CA LEU A 24 0.38 13.72 1.17
C LEU A 24 -0.08 14.92 0.31
N GLY A 25 -1.40 15.11 0.16
CA GLY A 25 -1.98 16.24 -0.56
C GLY A 25 -2.19 16.02 -2.05
N VAL A 26 -1.96 14.80 -2.56
CA VAL A 26 -2.27 14.43 -3.95
C VAL A 26 -3.77 14.40 -4.16
N GLN A 27 -4.23 14.90 -5.31
CA GLN A 27 -5.65 14.94 -5.66
C GLN A 27 -5.92 14.22 -6.98
N ASN A 28 -7.19 13.86 -7.20
CA ASN A 28 -7.69 13.30 -8.46
C ASN A 28 -7.00 12.01 -8.92
N VAL A 29 -6.43 11.24 -8.00
CA VAL A 29 -5.76 9.96 -8.27
C VAL A 29 -6.23 8.93 -7.25
N GLN A 30 -6.40 7.69 -7.69
CA GLN A 30 -6.64 6.56 -6.81
C GLN A 30 -5.89 5.31 -7.29
N PHE A 31 -5.79 4.33 -6.41
CA PHE A 31 -5.27 3.00 -6.72
C PHE A 31 -6.42 2.04 -6.93
N GLU A 32 -6.21 1.10 -7.85
CA GLU A 32 -7.16 0.04 -8.19
C GLU A 32 -6.42 -1.29 -8.27
N GLU A 33 -6.89 -2.31 -7.56
CA GLU A 33 -6.35 -3.65 -7.70
C GLU A 33 -6.71 -4.24 -9.06
N LEU A 34 -5.71 -4.79 -9.77
CA LEU A 34 -5.86 -5.43 -11.06
C LEU A 34 -6.04 -6.93 -10.88
N ILE A 35 -7.28 -7.40 -11.06
CA ILE A 35 -7.62 -8.83 -11.03
C ILE A 35 -7.24 -9.51 -12.36
N SER A 36 -7.27 -8.76 -13.47
CA SER A 36 -6.99 -9.26 -14.81
C SER A 36 -6.18 -8.24 -15.62
N LEU A 37 -5.35 -8.77 -16.52
CA LEU A 37 -4.52 -8.02 -17.46
C LEU A 37 -5.15 -7.90 -18.86
N ASP A 38 -6.40 -8.32 -19.02
CA ASP A 38 -7.09 -8.19 -20.29
C ASP A 38 -7.38 -6.71 -20.63
N ALA A 39 -7.42 -6.43 -21.93
CA ALA A 39 -7.52 -5.07 -22.42
C ALA A 39 -8.86 -4.40 -22.07
N ASP A 40 -9.94 -5.15 -21.86
CA ASP A 40 -11.24 -4.59 -21.49
C ASP A 40 -11.24 -4.14 -20.03
N THR A 41 -10.67 -4.95 -19.13
CA THR A 41 -10.44 -4.59 -17.73
C THR A 41 -9.62 -3.30 -17.63
N ILE A 42 -8.48 -3.21 -18.32
CA ILE A 42 -7.62 -2.02 -18.26
C ILE A 42 -8.32 -0.80 -18.86
N ARG A 43 -9.05 -0.95 -19.97
CA ARG A 43 -9.82 0.15 -20.57
C ARG A 43 -10.93 0.67 -19.66
N SER A 44 -11.55 -0.20 -18.86
CA SER A 44 -12.63 0.18 -17.96
C SER A 44 -12.19 1.11 -16.83
N LEU A 45 -10.89 1.14 -16.51
CA LEU A 45 -10.29 2.00 -15.50
C LEU A 45 -10.13 3.47 -15.94
N GLY A 46 -10.31 3.76 -17.23
CA GLY A 46 -10.14 5.11 -17.78
C GLY A 46 -8.68 5.50 -17.92
N SER A 47 -8.29 6.64 -17.35
CA SER A 47 -6.94 7.19 -17.44
C SER A 47 -6.01 6.48 -16.46
N VAL A 48 -5.07 5.67 -16.96
CA VAL A 48 -4.07 4.95 -16.16
C VAL A 48 -2.72 5.68 -16.23
N TYR A 49 -2.16 6.02 -15.07
CA TYR A 49 -0.86 6.68 -14.90
C TYR A 49 0.29 5.68 -14.79
N GLY A 50 0.03 4.49 -14.27
CA GLY A 50 1.07 3.50 -14.09
C GLY A 50 0.54 2.26 -13.40
N VAL A 51 1.42 1.28 -13.26
CA VAL A 51 1.13 0.02 -12.60
C VAL A 51 2.22 -0.28 -11.60
N ILE A 52 1.82 -0.74 -10.41
CA ILE A 52 2.72 -1.18 -9.34
C ILE A 52 2.57 -2.68 -9.22
N PHE A 53 3.69 -3.39 -9.35
CA PHE A 53 3.74 -4.83 -9.16
C PHE A 53 4.49 -5.17 -7.88
N LEU A 54 3.81 -5.88 -6.98
CA LEU A 54 4.35 -6.34 -5.71
C LEU A 54 4.49 -7.86 -5.76
N PHE A 55 5.71 -8.32 -5.52
CA PHE A 55 6.05 -9.73 -5.48
C PHE A 55 6.99 -10.01 -4.30
N LYS A 56 6.92 -11.23 -3.77
CA LYS A 56 7.89 -11.68 -2.78
C LYS A 56 9.26 -11.77 -3.42
N TRP A 57 10.20 -10.98 -2.91
CA TRP A 57 11.58 -11.04 -3.36
C TRP A 57 12.18 -12.43 -3.08
N THR A 58 12.71 -13.09 -4.11
CA THR A 58 13.45 -14.35 -3.98
C THR A 58 14.92 -14.13 -4.37
N ARG A 59 15.83 -14.89 -3.75
CA ARG A 59 17.25 -14.87 -4.14
C ARG A 59 17.47 -15.30 -5.58
N GLU A 60 16.59 -16.14 -6.13
CA GLU A 60 16.60 -16.55 -7.53
C GLU A 60 16.28 -15.37 -8.47
N ALA A 61 15.30 -14.53 -8.12
CA ALA A 61 15.03 -13.28 -8.84
C ALA A 61 16.20 -12.28 -8.72
N ALA A 62 16.93 -12.30 -7.61
CA ALA A 62 18.09 -11.43 -7.37
C ALA A 62 19.41 -11.92 -7.98
N GLY A 63 19.50 -13.22 -8.31
CA GLY A 63 20.66 -13.82 -8.96
C GLY A 63 20.93 -13.25 -10.35
N ALA A 64 19.94 -12.58 -10.93
CA ALA A 64 20.05 -11.77 -12.14
C ALA A 64 20.35 -10.29 -11.84
N ARG A 65 21.30 -9.98 -10.94
CA ARG A 65 22.09 -8.73 -11.11
C ARG A 65 22.96 -8.92 -12.35
N ALA A 66 22.32 -9.00 -13.50
CA ALA A 66 23.00 -9.00 -14.78
C ALA A 66 23.68 -7.64 -14.92
N GLU A 67 24.95 -7.64 -15.34
CA GLU A 67 25.70 -6.41 -15.64
C GLU A 67 25.04 -5.56 -16.74
N ALA A 68 24.09 -6.16 -17.45
CA ALA A 68 23.27 -5.58 -18.50
C ALA A 68 21.79 -5.97 -18.28
N PRO A 69 20.83 -5.19 -18.79
CA PRO A 69 19.42 -5.55 -18.70
C PRO A 69 19.14 -6.83 -19.52
N ILE A 70 18.12 -7.60 -19.12
CA ILE A 70 17.70 -8.83 -19.84
C ILE A 70 17.29 -8.51 -21.29
N ASP A 71 16.74 -7.32 -21.51
CA ASP A 71 16.40 -6.76 -22.81
C ASP A 71 16.56 -5.23 -22.78
N GLY A 72 16.77 -4.61 -23.95
CA GLY A 72 16.97 -3.16 -24.11
C GLY A 72 18.38 -2.67 -23.74
N THR A 73 18.51 -1.35 -23.60
CA THR A 73 19.74 -0.66 -23.18
C THR A 73 19.42 0.33 -22.08
N TYR A 74 20.37 0.60 -21.19
CA TYR A 74 20.20 1.66 -20.20
C TYR A 74 20.07 3.02 -20.90
N ASP A 75 19.11 3.83 -20.43
CA ASP A 75 18.99 5.23 -20.82
C ASP A 75 19.75 6.09 -19.81
N GLU A 76 21.00 6.43 -20.13
CA GLU A 76 21.83 7.30 -19.30
C GLU A 76 21.31 8.76 -19.27
N THR A 77 20.46 9.14 -20.22
CA THR A 77 19.86 10.48 -20.31
C THR A 77 18.54 10.61 -19.54
N ALA A 78 18.02 9.52 -18.95
CA ALA A 78 16.74 9.54 -18.24
C ALA A 78 16.68 10.61 -17.13
N ALA A 79 17.80 10.83 -16.43
CA ALA A 79 17.90 11.88 -15.42
C ALA A 79 17.79 13.30 -16.01
N GLU A 80 18.30 13.51 -17.22
CA GLU A 80 18.23 14.78 -17.96
C GLU A 80 16.82 15.02 -18.53
N ASN A 81 16.11 13.93 -18.86
CA ASN A 81 14.72 13.94 -19.32
C ASN A 81 13.70 14.11 -18.18
N ASN A 82 14.14 14.60 -17.03
CA ASN A 82 13.32 14.89 -15.85
C ASN A 82 12.56 13.67 -15.29
N VAL A 83 13.10 12.46 -15.48
CA VAL A 83 12.55 11.26 -14.86
C VAL A 83 12.93 11.24 -13.39
N PHE A 84 11.92 11.14 -12.53
CA PHE A 84 12.08 10.86 -11.12
C PHE A 84 12.33 9.36 -10.91
N PHE A 85 13.51 9.03 -10.43
CA PHE A 85 13.90 7.69 -9.99
C PHE A 85 14.72 7.82 -8.72
N ALA A 86 14.31 7.11 -7.67
CA ALA A 86 15.00 7.04 -6.39
C ALA A 86 15.45 5.61 -6.15
N ALA A 87 16.72 5.40 -5.79
CA ALA A 87 17.22 4.08 -5.40
C ALA A 87 16.77 3.76 -3.98
N GLN A 88 16.31 2.54 -3.73
CA GLN A 88 15.85 2.17 -2.39
C GLN A 88 17.03 1.98 -1.45
N THR A 89 17.18 2.90 -0.49
CA THR A 89 18.26 2.91 0.51
C THR A 89 17.86 2.29 1.84
N ILE A 90 16.56 2.11 2.08
CA ILE A 90 15.99 1.64 3.35
C ILE A 90 15.02 0.47 3.19
N GLN A 91 14.86 -0.32 4.24
CA GLN A 91 13.88 -1.40 4.27
C GLN A 91 12.47 -0.85 4.53
N ASN A 92 11.45 -1.63 4.17
CA ASN A 92 10.02 -1.36 4.40
C ASN A 92 9.40 -0.12 3.72
N ALA A 93 10.19 0.71 3.03
CA ALA A 93 9.67 1.87 2.28
C ALA A 93 9.24 1.57 0.83
N CYS A 94 9.38 0.31 0.37
CA CYS A 94 9.20 -0.06 -1.03
C CYS A 94 7.82 0.32 -1.59
N GLY A 95 6.74 0.15 -0.81
CA GLY A 95 5.40 0.54 -1.23
C GLY A 95 5.28 2.05 -1.54
N THR A 96 5.75 2.90 -0.62
CA THR A 96 5.74 4.35 -0.82
C THR A 96 6.68 4.78 -1.94
N GLN A 97 7.84 4.16 -2.06
CA GLN A 97 8.78 4.49 -3.13
C GLN A 97 8.21 4.13 -4.52
N ALA A 98 7.51 2.99 -4.64
CA ALA A 98 6.82 2.62 -5.87
C ALA A 98 5.70 3.61 -6.22
N ILE A 99 4.88 4.01 -5.23
CA ILE A 99 3.85 5.03 -5.38
C ILE A 99 4.44 6.35 -5.90
N LEU A 100 5.47 6.87 -5.24
CA LEU A 100 6.08 8.14 -5.61
C LEU A 100 6.77 8.09 -6.97
N SER A 101 7.32 6.94 -7.35
CA SER A 101 7.90 6.75 -8.69
C SER A 101 6.86 6.91 -9.81
N VAL A 102 5.60 6.58 -9.56
CA VAL A 102 4.52 6.86 -10.53
C VAL A 102 4.07 8.32 -10.42
N ILE A 103 3.70 8.76 -9.21
CA ILE A 103 3.08 10.08 -8.98
C ILE A 103 3.98 11.23 -9.41
N LEU A 104 5.27 11.20 -9.05
CA LEU A 104 6.20 12.30 -9.31
C LEU A 104 6.60 12.42 -10.79
N ASN A 105 6.32 11.41 -11.62
CA ASN A 105 6.57 11.44 -13.06
C ASN A 105 5.35 11.93 -13.88
N HIS A 106 4.22 12.24 -13.23
CA HIS A 106 2.95 12.55 -13.88
C HIS A 106 2.36 13.91 -13.48
N ASP A 107 3.18 14.84 -12.99
CA ASP A 107 2.82 16.24 -12.75
C ASP A 107 2.72 17.08 -14.03
N ASN A 108 3.36 16.64 -15.12
CA ASN A 108 3.20 17.23 -16.46
C ASN A 108 3.29 16.15 -17.56
N PRO A 109 2.31 15.23 -17.64
CA PRO A 109 2.36 14.12 -18.57
C PRO A 109 2.03 14.56 -20.00
N PRO A 110 2.42 13.76 -21.02
CA PRO A 110 1.98 13.98 -22.39
C PRO A 110 0.45 13.91 -22.49
N LYS A 111 -0.15 14.80 -23.28
CA LYS A 111 -1.58 14.74 -23.61
C LYS A 111 -1.90 13.41 -24.31
N PRO A 112 -3.08 12.80 -24.10
CA PRO A 112 -4.27 13.37 -23.45
C PRO A 112 -4.35 13.18 -21.92
N LEU A 113 -3.32 12.60 -21.29
CA LEU A 113 -3.38 12.29 -19.86
C LEU A 113 -3.41 13.58 -19.02
N PRO A 114 -4.31 13.71 -18.03
CA PRO A 114 -4.35 14.89 -17.19
C PRO A 114 -3.26 14.86 -16.13
N ALA A 115 -2.62 16.01 -15.88
CA ALA A 115 -1.60 16.15 -14.84
C ALA A 115 -2.13 15.80 -13.44
N ILE A 116 -1.29 15.12 -12.65
CA ILE A 116 -1.55 14.83 -11.25
C ILE A 116 -1.21 16.07 -10.40
N PRO A 117 -2.18 16.65 -9.67
CA PRO A 117 -1.89 17.69 -8.68
C PRO A 117 -1.16 17.05 -7.48
N LEU A 118 0.14 17.34 -7.36
CA LEU A 118 1.01 16.73 -6.32
C LEU A 118 0.71 17.21 -4.89
N GLY A 119 0.12 18.39 -4.73
CA GLY A 119 0.06 19.08 -3.45
C GLY A 119 1.39 19.76 -3.08
N THR A 120 1.39 20.56 -2.02
CA THR A 120 2.55 21.38 -1.63
C THR A 120 3.73 20.54 -1.18
N GLU A 121 3.48 19.46 -0.45
CA GLU A 121 4.52 18.61 0.13
C GLU A 121 5.33 17.90 -0.96
N LEU A 122 4.66 17.15 -1.84
CA LEU A 122 5.32 16.39 -2.89
C LEU A 122 5.89 17.27 -4.01
N ALA A 123 5.26 18.41 -4.32
CA ALA A 123 5.85 19.40 -5.22
C ALA A 123 7.17 19.93 -4.65
N SER A 124 7.18 20.35 -3.38
CA SER A 124 8.41 20.84 -2.72
C SER A 124 9.49 19.77 -2.64
N PHE A 125 9.11 18.52 -2.36
CA PHE A 125 10.04 17.39 -2.36
C PHE A 125 10.63 17.12 -3.74
N LYS A 126 9.82 17.16 -4.81
CA LYS A 126 10.28 16.98 -6.18
C LYS A 126 11.24 18.10 -6.60
N ASP A 127 10.88 19.35 -6.31
CA ASP A 127 11.72 20.52 -6.59
C ASP A 127 13.06 20.43 -5.85
N PHE A 128 13.04 20.07 -4.57
CA PHE A 128 14.25 19.90 -3.76
C PHE A 128 15.19 18.80 -4.29
N THR A 129 14.61 17.71 -4.78
CA THR A 129 15.37 16.54 -5.28
C THR A 129 15.67 16.61 -6.79
N THR A 130 15.32 17.72 -7.42
CA THR A 130 15.62 17.97 -8.84
C THR A 130 17.14 18.05 -9.04
N GLY A 131 17.66 17.30 -10.02
CA GLY A 131 19.10 17.19 -10.28
C GLY A 131 19.88 16.27 -9.35
N PHE A 132 19.27 15.69 -8.32
CA PHE A 132 19.95 14.69 -7.49
C PHE A 132 20.09 13.35 -8.23
N PRO A 133 21.22 12.64 -8.05
CA PRO A 133 21.35 11.27 -8.50
C PRO A 133 20.38 10.34 -7.74
N PRO A 134 20.04 9.16 -8.29
CA PRO A 134 19.06 8.25 -7.71
C PRO A 134 19.30 7.88 -6.24
N GLU A 135 20.56 7.72 -5.85
CA GLU A 135 20.96 7.37 -4.49
C GLU A 135 20.62 8.49 -3.51
N LEU A 136 20.93 9.75 -3.87
CA LEU A 136 20.62 10.92 -3.06
C LEU A 136 19.11 11.19 -3.02
N ARG A 137 18.37 10.88 -4.08
CA ARG A 137 16.89 10.92 -4.05
C ARG A 137 16.32 9.89 -3.07
N GLY A 138 16.88 8.69 -3.04
CA GLY A 138 16.55 7.64 -2.08
C GLY A 138 16.83 8.06 -0.64
N GLU A 139 18.00 8.65 -0.39
CA GLU A 139 18.38 9.18 0.92
C GLU A 139 17.46 10.34 1.34
N ALA A 140 17.18 11.30 0.46
CA ALA A 140 16.25 12.39 0.73
C ALA A 140 14.84 11.87 1.06
N LEU A 141 14.37 10.86 0.32
CA LEU A 141 13.09 10.19 0.61
C LEU A 141 13.09 9.54 2.00
N SER A 142 14.15 8.81 2.34
CA SER A 142 14.27 8.10 3.62
C SER A 142 14.24 9.04 4.84
N ASN A 143 14.72 10.27 4.66
CA ASN A 143 14.81 11.32 5.67
C ASN A 143 13.60 12.27 5.67
N SER A 144 12.66 12.12 4.73
CA SER A 144 11.45 12.95 4.71
C SER A 144 10.51 12.54 5.86
N GLU A 145 10.44 13.39 6.89
CA GLU A 145 9.58 13.16 8.05
C GLU A 145 8.09 13.16 7.67
N ALA A 146 7.67 14.06 6.77
CA ALA A 146 6.29 14.13 6.32
C ALA A 146 5.86 12.84 5.60
N ILE A 147 6.68 12.36 4.66
CA ILE A 147 6.40 11.13 3.91
C ILE A 147 6.44 9.91 4.85
N ARG A 148 7.46 9.81 5.71
CA ARG A 148 7.58 8.72 6.69
C ARG A 148 6.41 8.70 7.67
N THR A 149 5.97 9.86 8.14
CA THR A 149 4.84 9.99 9.07
C THR A 149 3.54 9.55 8.40
N ALA A 150 3.27 10.03 7.18
CA ALA A 150 2.11 9.61 6.40
C ALA A 150 2.11 8.10 6.17
N HIS A 151 3.25 7.53 5.74
CA HIS A 151 3.43 6.09 5.56
C HIS A 151 3.13 5.29 6.83
N ASN A 152 3.73 5.69 7.95
CA ASN A 152 3.58 4.98 9.23
C ASN A 152 2.16 5.07 9.80
N THR A 153 1.30 6.02 9.35
CA THR A 153 -0.11 6.07 9.78
C THR A 153 -0.96 4.90 9.27
N PHE A 154 -0.45 4.13 8.31
CA PHE A 154 -1.09 2.93 7.74
C PHE A 154 -0.36 1.63 8.09
N ALA A 155 0.64 1.71 8.98
CA ALA A 155 1.33 0.54 9.48
C ALA A 155 0.37 -0.35 10.28
N LYS A 156 0.27 -1.63 9.90
CA LYS A 156 -0.46 -2.64 10.68
C LYS A 156 0.45 -3.28 11.72
N SER A 157 -0.13 -3.70 12.84
CA SER A 157 0.53 -4.59 13.79
C SER A 157 0.63 -6.00 13.18
N GLN A 158 1.76 -6.27 12.51
CA GLN A 158 2.30 -7.59 12.11
C GLN A 158 1.40 -8.54 11.31
N TYR A 159 1.76 -8.75 10.04
CA TYR A 159 1.38 -9.95 9.29
C TYR A 159 2.40 -11.08 9.54
N PRO A 160 1.97 -12.36 9.56
CA PRO A 160 2.90 -13.48 9.45
C PRO A 160 3.63 -13.42 8.10
N PRO A 161 4.96 -13.59 8.06
CA PRO A 161 5.78 -13.48 6.83
C PRO A 161 5.55 -14.60 5.79
N GLU A 162 4.60 -15.49 6.04
CA GLU A 162 4.40 -16.77 5.35
C GLU A 162 3.39 -16.68 4.18
N GLU A 163 2.65 -15.58 4.03
CA GLU A 163 1.61 -15.46 2.99
C GLU A 163 2.18 -14.87 1.69
N THR A 164 2.20 -15.68 0.63
CA THR A 164 2.63 -15.25 -0.71
C THR A 164 1.47 -14.57 -1.42
N HIS A 165 1.44 -13.24 -1.39
CA HIS A 165 0.56 -12.45 -2.23
C HIS A 165 1.37 -11.77 -3.33
N PHE A 166 1.08 -12.10 -4.59
CA PHE A 166 1.37 -11.21 -5.70
C PHE A 166 0.23 -10.20 -5.75
N ASN A 167 0.55 -8.91 -5.80
CA ASN A 167 -0.46 -7.87 -5.98
C ASN A 167 -0.05 -6.99 -7.15
N LEU A 168 -1.00 -6.69 -8.02
CA LEU A 168 -0.85 -5.76 -9.12
C LEU A 168 -1.87 -4.63 -8.93
N MET A 169 -1.41 -3.39 -8.88
CA MET A 169 -2.28 -2.22 -8.73
C MET A 169 -2.07 -1.24 -9.89
N ALA A 170 -3.16 -0.71 -10.43
CA ALA A 170 -3.15 0.43 -11.33
C ALA A 170 -3.25 1.74 -10.54
N VAL A 171 -2.50 2.75 -10.97
CA VAL A 171 -2.67 4.14 -10.54
C VAL A 171 -3.54 4.81 -11.58
N VAL A 172 -4.73 5.25 -11.19
CA VAL A 172 -5.76 5.73 -12.12
C VAL A 172 -6.26 7.11 -11.71
N GLN A 173 -6.82 7.83 -12.66
CA GLN A 173 -7.53 9.07 -12.36
C GLN A 173 -8.76 8.76 -11.52
N ASP A 174 -8.98 9.55 -10.47
CA ASP A 174 -10.17 9.43 -9.64
C ASP A 174 -11.43 9.57 -10.52
N PRO A 175 -12.31 8.55 -10.55
CA PRO A 175 -13.51 8.57 -11.36
C PRO A 175 -14.58 9.53 -10.84
N ARG A 176 -14.56 9.93 -9.55
CA ARG A 176 -15.63 10.71 -8.91
C ARG A 176 -15.80 12.11 -9.51
N PRO A 177 -14.75 12.91 -9.75
CA PRO A 177 -14.90 14.22 -10.40
C PRO A 177 -15.57 14.11 -11.78
N ARG A 178 -15.15 13.14 -12.59
CA ARG A 178 -15.73 12.90 -13.93
C ARG A 178 -17.18 12.45 -13.83
N ALA A 179 -17.50 11.52 -12.91
CA ALA A 179 -18.86 11.04 -12.70
C ALA A 179 -19.81 12.18 -12.30
N ARG A 180 -19.35 13.11 -11.45
CA ARG A 180 -20.10 14.32 -11.07
C ARG A 180 -20.33 15.25 -12.26
N GLU A 181 -19.31 15.44 -13.10
CA GLU A 181 -19.39 16.31 -14.28
C GLU A 181 -20.41 15.80 -15.31
N ILE A 182 -20.43 14.50 -15.59
CA ILE A 182 -21.33 13.90 -16.59
C ILE A 182 -22.70 13.48 -16.03
N GLY A 183 -22.91 13.62 -14.71
CA GLY A 183 -24.14 13.22 -14.04
C GLY A 183 -24.34 11.71 -13.90
N ASP A 184 -23.26 10.92 -13.93
CA ASP A 184 -23.32 9.47 -13.69
C ASP A 184 -23.45 9.19 -12.19
N ALA A 185 -24.68 9.21 -11.70
CA ALA A 185 -25.01 9.00 -10.30
C ALA A 185 -24.67 7.58 -9.81
N GLU A 186 -24.76 6.58 -10.69
CA GLU A 186 -24.50 5.18 -10.32
C GLU A 186 -23.01 4.95 -10.04
N THR A 187 -22.14 5.41 -10.94
CA THR A 187 -20.69 5.35 -10.72
C THR A 187 -20.31 6.17 -9.51
N LEU A 188 -20.86 7.36 -9.34
CA LEU A 188 -20.55 8.20 -8.18
C LEU A 188 -20.91 7.50 -6.85
N GLU A 189 -22.10 6.92 -6.75
CA GLU A 189 -22.54 6.21 -5.54
C GLU A 189 -21.68 4.97 -5.26
N ARG A 190 -21.33 4.21 -6.30
CA ARG A 190 -20.43 3.05 -6.17
C ARG A 190 -19.06 3.46 -5.61
N GLU A 191 -18.46 4.50 -6.17
CA GLU A 191 -17.16 5.00 -5.72
C GLU A 191 -17.24 5.60 -4.32
N GLU A 192 -18.29 6.35 -3.98
CA GLU A 192 -18.48 6.89 -2.62
C GLU A 192 -18.66 5.79 -1.57
N ARG A 193 -19.39 4.71 -1.88
CA ARG A 193 -19.49 3.52 -1.01
C ARG A 193 -18.14 2.85 -0.82
N LYS A 194 -17.37 2.70 -1.90
CA LYS A 194 -16.01 2.14 -1.86
C LYS A 194 -15.08 2.99 -0.98
N ARG A 195 -15.12 4.32 -1.10
CA ARG A 195 -14.36 5.25 -0.24
C ARG A 195 -14.76 5.14 1.23
N ALA A 196 -16.06 5.02 1.52
CA ALA A 196 -16.53 4.83 2.89
C ALA A 196 -16.04 3.51 3.49
N ALA A 197 -16.07 2.42 2.70
CA ALA A 197 -15.54 1.12 3.13
C ALA A 197 -14.03 1.19 3.44
N TRP A 198 -13.22 1.79 2.56
CA TRP A 198 -11.80 1.98 2.82
C TRP A 198 -11.51 2.82 4.06
N GLN A 199 -12.26 3.90 4.27
CA GLN A 199 -12.11 4.73 5.48
C GLN A 199 -12.47 3.96 6.76
N TRP A 200 -13.52 3.15 6.71
CA TRP A 200 -13.91 2.27 7.80
C TRP A 200 -12.79 1.27 8.12
N GLU A 201 -12.27 0.56 7.12
CA GLU A 201 -11.19 -0.38 7.33
C GLU A 201 -9.93 0.31 7.85
N ASN A 202 -9.54 1.46 7.30
CA ASN A 202 -8.38 2.22 7.78
C ASN A 202 -8.54 2.68 9.24
N THR A 203 -9.77 2.97 9.67
CA THR A 203 -10.08 3.23 11.09
C THR A 203 -9.81 2.00 11.95
N LEU A 204 -10.22 0.81 11.49
CA LEU A 204 -9.90 -0.45 12.16
C LEU A 204 -8.40 -0.74 12.17
N ARG A 205 -7.66 -0.43 11.09
CA ARG A 205 -6.19 -0.62 11.01
C ARG A 205 -5.44 0.18 12.07
N ARG A 206 -5.94 1.37 12.41
CA ARG A 206 -5.34 2.28 13.41
C ARG A 206 -5.69 1.94 14.85
N TRP A 207 -6.71 1.11 15.09
CA TRP A 207 -7.20 0.86 16.44
C TRP A 207 -6.39 -0.22 17.15
N ASN A 208 -6.02 0.05 18.41
CA ASN A 208 -5.38 -0.95 19.27
C ASN A 208 -6.45 -1.79 20.00
N PHE A 209 -6.70 -3.00 19.51
CA PHE A 209 -7.70 -3.91 20.08
C PHE A 209 -7.25 -4.64 21.35
N VAL A 210 -5.99 -4.53 21.79
CA VAL A 210 -5.47 -5.31 22.93
C VAL A 210 -6.28 -5.08 24.20
N GLY A 211 -6.64 -3.82 24.50
CA GLY A 211 -7.45 -3.50 25.68
C GLY A 211 -8.86 -4.10 25.59
N PHE A 212 -9.51 -3.96 24.44
CA PHE A 212 -10.84 -4.52 24.18
C PHE A 212 -10.84 -6.05 24.27
N ILE A 213 -9.87 -6.71 23.64
CA ILE A 213 -9.70 -8.17 23.70
C ILE A 213 -9.48 -8.62 25.14
N GLY A 214 -8.66 -7.90 25.91
CA GLY A 214 -8.42 -8.18 27.33
C GLY A 214 -9.71 -8.15 28.16
N GLU A 215 -10.52 -7.10 28.03
CA GLU A 215 -11.79 -6.99 28.74
C GLU A 215 -12.83 -8.03 28.29
N MET A 216 -12.89 -8.30 26.98
CA MET A 216 -13.76 -9.34 26.44
C MET A 216 -13.38 -10.73 26.98
N MET A 217 -12.08 -11.05 27.01
CA MET A 217 -11.58 -12.31 27.59
C MET A 217 -11.90 -12.42 29.07
N LYS A 218 -11.68 -11.36 29.87
CA LYS A 218 -12.06 -11.35 31.30
C LYS A 218 -13.55 -11.59 31.49
N GLY A 219 -14.39 -10.95 30.68
CA GLY A 219 -15.84 -11.10 30.73
C GLY A 219 -16.29 -12.54 30.44
N VAL A 220 -15.76 -13.14 29.37
CA VAL A 220 -16.07 -14.54 28.99
C VAL A 220 -15.55 -15.52 30.03
N ALA A 221 -14.28 -15.39 30.44
CA ALA A 221 -13.67 -16.27 31.45
C ALA A 221 -14.45 -16.20 32.77
N GLY A 222 -14.75 -15.00 33.27
CA GLY A 222 -15.52 -14.82 34.50
C GLY A 222 -16.95 -15.37 34.40
N ALA A 223 -17.58 -15.33 33.22
CA ALA A 223 -18.87 -15.99 33.02
C ALA A 223 -18.76 -17.52 33.11
N LYS A 224 -17.74 -18.10 32.48
CA LYS A 224 -17.51 -19.55 32.51
C LYS A 224 -17.10 -20.06 33.88
N GLU A 225 -16.37 -19.27 34.67
CA GLU A 225 -16.06 -19.59 36.06
C GLU A 225 -17.32 -19.61 36.94
N ARG A 226 -18.21 -18.61 36.80
CA ARG A 226 -19.50 -18.59 37.52
C ARG A 226 -20.38 -19.78 37.19
N ASP A 227 -20.34 -20.23 35.94
CA ASP A 227 -21.09 -21.40 35.48
C ASP A 227 -20.43 -22.74 35.88
N GLY A 228 -19.22 -22.72 36.47
CA GLY A 228 -18.44 -23.91 36.80
C GLY A 228 -17.92 -24.67 35.57
N LYS A 229 -17.92 -24.04 34.39
CA LYS A 229 -17.57 -24.64 33.08
C LYS A 229 -16.24 -24.17 32.52
N TYR A 230 -15.45 -23.46 33.31
CA TYR A 230 -14.20 -22.87 32.85
C TYR A 230 -13.20 -23.93 32.35
N ASP A 231 -12.95 -24.97 33.15
CA ASP A 231 -11.99 -26.01 32.80
C ASP A 231 -12.44 -26.82 31.57
N GLU A 232 -13.73 -27.18 31.49
CA GLU A 232 -14.31 -27.86 30.31
C GLU A 232 -14.13 -27.03 29.03
N TRP A 233 -14.38 -25.71 29.12
CA TRP A 233 -14.24 -24.80 27.99
C TRP A 233 -12.79 -24.68 27.53
N VAL A 234 -11.85 -24.56 28.47
CA VAL A 234 -10.41 -24.48 28.18
C VAL A 234 -9.91 -25.77 27.54
N ASP A 235 -10.33 -26.92 28.05
CA ASP A 235 -9.90 -28.21 27.52
C ASP A 235 -10.49 -28.52 26.15
N ALA A 236 -11.75 -28.13 25.90
CA ALA A 236 -12.34 -28.17 24.56
C ALA A 236 -11.55 -27.30 23.57
N ALA A 237 -11.16 -26.08 23.96
CA ALA A 237 -10.36 -25.19 23.12
C ALA A 237 -8.96 -25.77 22.82
N LYS A 238 -8.31 -26.38 23.82
CA LYS A 238 -7.02 -27.08 23.63
C LYS A 238 -7.15 -28.27 22.68
N ALA A 239 -8.22 -29.05 22.80
CA ALA A 239 -8.47 -30.20 21.93
C ALA A 239 -8.66 -29.77 20.46
N GLU A 240 -9.47 -28.74 20.22
CA GLU A 240 -9.70 -28.21 18.87
C GLU A 240 -8.42 -27.61 18.27
N THR A 241 -7.62 -26.91 19.08
CA THR A 241 -6.32 -26.37 18.64
C THR A 241 -5.37 -27.48 18.20
N ARG A 242 -5.29 -28.58 18.97
CA ARG A 242 -4.46 -29.73 18.63
C ARG A 242 -4.88 -30.37 17.32
N LYS A 243 -6.19 -30.55 17.12
CA LYS A 243 -6.78 -31.07 15.88
C LYS A 243 -6.41 -30.22 14.65
N LYS A 244 -6.45 -28.89 14.77
CA LYS A 244 -6.03 -27.96 13.69
C LYS A 244 -4.54 -28.02 13.38
N ILE A 245 -3.69 -28.21 14.39
CA ILE A 245 -2.24 -28.35 14.19
C ILE A 245 -1.93 -29.66 13.47
N GLU A 246 -2.59 -30.75 13.87
CA GLU A 246 -2.44 -32.07 13.23
C GLU A 246 -2.92 -32.05 11.78
N SER A 247 -4.06 -31.40 11.48
CA SER A 247 -4.55 -31.28 10.10
C SER A 247 -3.63 -30.45 9.19
N ARG A 248 -2.91 -29.46 9.73
CA ARG A 248 -1.93 -28.66 8.96
C ARG A 248 -0.59 -29.36 8.76
N ARG A 249 -0.27 -30.38 9.56
CA ARG A 249 0.96 -31.19 9.42
C ARG A 249 0.80 -32.39 8.49
N GLY A 250 -0.44 -32.79 8.21
CA GLY A 250 -0.77 -33.91 7.31
C GLY A 250 -1.11 -33.51 5.87
N ALA A 251 -1.06 -32.21 5.55
CA ALA A 251 -1.21 -31.64 4.21
C ALA A 251 0.14 -31.06 3.75
#